data_AF-A0A559R7U0-F1
#
_entry.id   AF-A0A559R7U0-F1
#
_cell.length_a   1.000
_cell.length_b   1.000
_cell.length_c   1.000
_cell.angle_alpha   90.00
_cell.angle_beta   90.00
_cell.angle_gamma   90.00
#
_symmetry.space_group_name_H-M   'P 1'
#
loop_
_entity.id
_entity.type
_entity.pdbx_description
1 polymer ?
#
loop_
_entity_poly.entity_id
_entity_poly.type
_entity_poly.pdbx_seq_one_letter_code
_entity_poly.pdbx_strand_id
1 'polypeptide(L)'
;MEDDKLIENFKFWVDHDVIYCQILSDLTDLDDNKIKDIEHIFLNKIFMLSKDVHMPILIDLKELNFSNAIKVFTFLSKNTLIKSLVLSKTFLVNSYKLKMLLNIQSFICNPSLPDVIFKCNKSAIQYCIEDNRTYNSLN
;
A
#
# COMPACT_ATOMS: atom_id res chain seq x y z
N MET A 1 20.96 9.28 -8.15
CA MET A 1 20.79 8.77 -9.54
C MET A 1 20.12 7.39 -9.56
N GLU A 2 20.27 6.56 -8.52
CA GLU A 2 19.50 5.31 -8.38
C GLU A 2 18.09 5.57 -7.81
N ASP A 3 17.94 6.55 -6.92
CA ASP A 3 16.65 7.01 -6.37
C ASP A 3 15.63 7.45 -7.43
N ASP A 4 16.06 8.20 -8.46
CA ASP A 4 15.13 8.76 -9.45
C ASP A 4 14.39 7.67 -10.22
N LYS A 5 15.10 6.59 -10.58
CA LYS A 5 14.52 5.44 -11.28
C LYS A 5 13.63 4.60 -10.37
N LEU A 6 13.93 4.55 -9.07
CA LEU A 6 13.08 3.87 -8.09
C LEU A 6 11.78 4.65 -7.84
N ILE A 7 11.85 5.98 -7.78
CA ILE A 7 10.69 6.88 -7.65
C ILE A 7 9.74 6.71 -8.85
N GLU A 8 10.28 6.56 -10.06
CA GLU A 8 9.48 6.32 -11.27
C GLU A 8 8.65 5.03 -11.22
N ASN A 9 8.99 4.07 -10.34
CA ASN A 9 8.21 2.86 -10.15
C ASN A 9 6.94 3.07 -9.31
N PHE A 10 6.78 4.26 -8.71
CA PHE A 10 5.63 4.55 -7.86
C PHE A 10 4.89 5.81 -8.33
N LYS A 11 3.59 5.66 -8.51
CA LYS A 11 2.69 6.80 -8.75
C LYS A 11 1.81 7.02 -7.54
N PHE A 12 1.89 8.21 -6.96
CA PHE A 12 1.08 8.63 -5.83
C PHE A 12 0.16 9.80 -6.18
N TRP A 13 -1.06 9.76 -5.68
CA TRP A 13 -2.01 10.88 -5.73
C TRP A 13 -3.04 10.74 -4.60
N VAL A 14 -3.83 11.79 -4.37
CA VAL A 14 -4.97 11.76 -3.44
C VAL A 14 -6.24 11.93 -4.24
N ASP A 15 -7.25 11.16 -3.88
CA ASP A 15 -8.61 11.33 -4.37
C ASP A 15 -9.60 10.91 -3.27
N HIS A 16 -10.64 11.70 -3.03
CA HIS A 16 -11.63 11.48 -1.97
C HIS A 16 -11.01 11.19 -0.58
N ASP A 17 -9.95 11.92 -0.20
CA ASP A 17 -9.20 11.74 1.07
C ASP A 17 -8.63 10.32 1.26
N VAL A 18 -8.37 9.62 0.16
CA VAL A 18 -7.64 8.35 0.11
C VAL A 18 -6.33 8.58 -0.62
N ILE A 19 -5.22 8.11 -0.04
CA ILE A 19 -3.93 8.09 -0.73
C ILE A 19 -3.91 6.90 -1.67
N TYR A 20 -3.67 7.13 -2.94
CA TYR A 20 -3.46 6.08 -3.93
C TYR A 20 -1.96 5.90 -4.16
N CYS A 21 -1.51 4.66 -4.20
CA CYS A 21 -0.17 4.27 -4.58
C CYS A 21 -0.27 3.17 -5.63
N GLN A 22 0.23 3.43 -6.84
CA GLN A 22 0.35 2.42 -7.88
C GLN A 22 1.82 2.05 -8.06
N ILE A 23 2.13 0.75 -7.98
CA ILE A 23 3.46 0.23 -8.25
C ILE A 23 3.49 -0.22 -9.71
N LEU A 24 4.29 0.48 -10.52
CA LEU A 24 4.27 0.41 -11.97
C LEU A 24 5.14 -0.69 -12.56
N SER A 25 6.07 -1.24 -11.78
CA SER A 25 7.00 -2.27 -12.24
C SER A 25 7.47 -3.16 -11.10
N ASP A 26 7.98 -4.34 -11.46
CA ASP A 26 8.55 -5.30 -10.54
C ASP A 26 9.75 -4.72 -9.77
N LEU A 27 9.68 -4.80 -8.44
CA LEU A 27 10.78 -4.43 -7.56
C LEU A 27 11.69 -5.65 -7.32
N THR A 28 12.68 -5.85 -8.19
CA THR A 28 13.69 -6.90 -8.00
C THR A 28 14.69 -6.50 -6.91
N ASP A 29 15.35 -7.48 -6.29
CA ASP A 29 16.51 -7.25 -5.42
C ASP A 29 16.24 -6.26 -4.27
N LEU A 30 15.17 -6.51 -3.50
CA LEU A 30 14.85 -5.78 -2.27
C LEU A 30 15.89 -6.08 -1.18
N ASP A 31 17.06 -5.48 -1.30
CA ASP A 31 18.07 -5.43 -0.24
C ASP A 31 17.76 -4.34 0.80
N ASP A 32 18.56 -4.28 1.86
CA ASP A 32 18.35 -3.34 2.96
C ASP A 32 18.43 -1.87 2.54
N ASN A 33 19.21 -1.53 1.51
CA ASN A 33 19.32 -0.15 1.03
C ASN A 33 18.07 0.22 0.25
N LYS A 34 17.66 -0.62 -0.71
CA LYS A 34 16.45 -0.41 -1.50
C LYS A 34 15.19 -0.36 -0.64
N ILE A 35 15.15 -1.16 0.43
CA ILE A 35 14.08 -1.10 1.43
C ILE A 35 14.01 0.30 2.07
N LYS A 36 15.14 0.85 2.52
CA LYS A 36 15.19 2.19 3.11
C LYS A 36 14.79 3.27 2.11
N ASP A 37 15.20 3.13 0.85
CA ASP A 37 14.83 4.08 -0.19
C ASP A 37 13.31 4.05 -0.44
N ILE A 38 12.69 2.86 -0.48
CA ILE A 38 11.23 2.72 -0.59
C ILE A 38 10.53 3.32 0.64
N GLU A 39 11.03 3.06 1.86
CA GLU A 39 10.49 3.68 3.07
C GLU A 39 10.54 5.20 3.01
N HIS A 40 11.66 5.76 2.55
CA HIS A 40 11.84 7.20 2.40
C HIS A 40 10.92 7.79 1.33
N ILE A 41 10.72 7.09 0.21
CA ILE A 41 9.74 7.47 -0.82
C ILE A 41 8.33 7.51 -0.23
N PHE A 42 7.90 6.44 0.46
CA PHE A 42 6.57 6.38 1.07
C PHE A 42 6.39 7.48 2.13
N LEU A 43 7.38 7.67 3.01
CA LEU A 43 7.37 8.72 4.03
C LEU A 43 7.14 10.09 3.40
N ASN A 44 7.98 10.46 2.43
CA ASN A 44 7.91 11.77 1.80
C ASN A 44 6.61 11.97 1.01
N LYS A 45 6.19 10.95 0.24
CA LYS A 45 4.98 11.05 -0.58
C LYS A 45 3.72 11.09 0.27
N ILE A 46 3.61 10.24 1.29
CA ILE A 46 2.46 10.26 2.21
C ILE A 46 2.40 11.62 2.92
N PHE A 47 3.50 12.08 3.52
CA PHE A 47 3.53 13.36 4.22
C PHE A 47 3.13 14.55 3.35
N MET A 48 3.67 14.63 2.12
CA MET A 48 3.32 15.70 1.17
C MET A 48 1.85 15.68 0.75
N LEU A 49 1.27 14.48 0.63
CA LEU A 49 -0.10 14.31 0.16
C LEU A 49 -1.13 14.45 1.27
N SER A 50 -0.81 14.00 2.48
CA SER A 50 -1.73 13.91 3.60
C SER A 50 -1.92 15.23 4.36
N LYS A 51 -0.93 16.16 4.29
CA LYS A 51 -0.98 17.47 4.96
C LYS A 51 -1.38 17.36 6.44
N ASP A 52 -0.73 16.46 7.17
CA ASP A 52 -0.95 16.16 8.59
C ASP A 52 -2.31 15.50 8.93
N VAL A 53 -3.07 15.03 7.93
CA VAL A 53 -4.30 14.25 8.13
C VAL A 53 -4.01 12.75 7.98
N HIS A 54 -4.46 11.93 8.93
CA HIS A 54 -4.38 10.47 8.78
C HIS A 54 -5.40 9.98 7.74
N MET A 55 -4.91 9.63 6.54
CA MET A 55 -5.70 9.06 5.46
C MET A 55 -5.42 7.57 5.28
N PRO A 56 -6.40 6.75 4.83
CA PRO A 56 -6.11 5.39 4.40
C PRO A 56 -5.32 5.40 3.08
N ILE A 57 -4.57 4.33 2.83
CA ILE A 57 -3.82 4.14 1.57
C ILE A 57 -4.33 2.92 0.80
N LEU A 58 -4.58 3.11 -0.50
CA LEU A 58 -4.86 2.05 -1.46
C LEU A 58 -3.63 1.78 -2.32
N ILE A 59 -3.05 0.60 -2.17
CA ILE A 59 -1.82 0.16 -2.84
C ILE A 59 -2.18 -0.81 -3.97
N ASP A 60 -1.94 -0.39 -5.21
CA ASP A 60 -2.21 -1.14 -6.43
C ASP A 60 -0.99 -1.95 -6.88
N LEU A 61 -1.13 -3.27 -6.84
CA LEU A 61 -0.13 -4.27 -7.21
C LEU A 61 -0.44 -4.95 -8.55
N LYS A 62 -1.43 -4.48 -9.33
CA LYS A 62 -1.89 -5.20 -10.54
C LYS A 62 -0.82 -5.34 -11.63
N GLU A 63 0.10 -4.38 -11.73
CA GLU A 63 1.18 -4.39 -12.72
C GLU A 63 2.33 -5.33 -12.32
N LEU A 64 2.34 -5.82 -11.08
CA LEU A 64 3.38 -6.72 -10.58
C LEU A 64 3.12 -8.16 -11.01
N ASN A 65 4.20 -8.89 -11.26
CA ASN A 65 4.10 -10.33 -11.42
C ASN A 65 3.74 -11.00 -10.08
N PHE A 66 3.27 -12.24 -10.12
CA PHE A 66 2.76 -12.95 -8.95
C PHE A 66 3.78 -13.05 -7.79
N SER A 67 5.05 -13.32 -8.08
CA SER A 67 6.09 -13.46 -7.04
C SER A 67 6.45 -12.11 -6.44
N ASN A 68 6.63 -11.10 -7.27
CA ASN A 68 6.94 -9.75 -6.81
C ASN A 68 5.78 -9.14 -6.01
N ALA A 69 4.54 -9.35 -6.43
CA ALA A 69 3.38 -8.90 -5.66
C ALA A 69 3.37 -9.48 -4.24
N ILE A 70 3.72 -10.76 -4.05
CA ILE A 70 3.81 -11.37 -2.71
C ILE A 70 4.94 -10.77 -1.89
N LYS A 71 6.13 -10.58 -2.49
CA LYS A 71 7.29 -9.99 -1.81
C LYS A 71 6.99 -8.57 -1.35
N VAL A 72 6.51 -7.73 -2.27
CA VAL A 72 6.16 -6.33 -2.02
C VAL A 72 5.03 -6.23 -1.01
N PHE A 73 3.97 -7.04 -1.13
CA PHE A 73 2.91 -7.11 -0.13
C PHE A 73 3.46 -7.46 1.25
N THR A 74 4.31 -8.49 1.35
CA THR A 74 4.87 -8.94 2.63
C THR A 74 5.71 -7.85 3.28
N PHE A 75 6.54 -7.17 2.49
CA PHE A 75 7.34 -6.03 2.93
C PHE A 75 6.43 -4.91 3.45
N LEU A 76 5.51 -4.41 2.63
CA LEU A 76 4.64 -3.28 2.99
C LEU A 76 3.70 -3.59 4.16
N SER A 77 3.22 -4.84 4.27
CA SER A 77 2.33 -5.25 5.37
C SER A 77 3.05 -5.29 6.71
N LYS A 78 4.32 -5.70 6.73
CA LYS A 78 5.16 -5.79 7.95
C LYS A 78 5.82 -4.45 8.30
N ASN A 79 5.87 -3.51 7.37
CA ASN A 79 6.56 -2.24 7.57
C ASN A 79 5.84 -1.36 8.60
N THR A 80 6.45 -1.19 9.77
CA THR A 80 5.87 -0.44 10.89
C THR A 80 5.88 1.07 10.64
N LEU A 81 6.88 1.59 9.93
CA LEU A 81 6.98 3.00 9.56
C LEU A 81 5.81 3.36 8.64
N ILE A 82 5.60 2.61 7.56
CA ILE A 82 4.48 2.88 6.65
C ILE A 82 3.14 2.71 7.38
N LYS A 83 3.03 1.70 8.26
CA LYS A 83 1.84 1.51 9.10
C LYS A 83 1.54 2.70 10.02
N SER A 84 2.54 3.40 10.54
CA SER A 84 2.31 4.57 11.40
C SER A 84 1.93 5.85 10.64
N LEU A 85 2.14 5.89 9.33
CA LEU A 85 1.88 7.08 8.50
C LEU A 85 0.45 7.16 7.96
N VAL A 86 -0.30 6.07 8.01
CA VAL A 86 -1.61 5.94 7.35
C VAL A 86 -2.63 5.35 8.31
N LEU A 87 -3.91 5.63 8.06
CA LEU A 87 -5.01 5.07 8.86
C LEU A 87 -5.09 3.55 8.71
N SER A 88 -5.11 3.08 7.46
CA SER A 88 -5.21 1.67 7.11
C SER A 88 -4.55 1.41 5.76
N LYS A 89 -4.15 0.16 5.50
CA LYS A 89 -3.59 -0.26 4.21
C LYS A 89 -4.57 -1.20 3.52
N THR A 90 -4.95 -0.84 2.30
CA THR A 90 -5.76 -1.67 1.41
C THR A 90 -4.94 -2.02 0.18
N PHE A 91 -4.99 -3.27 -0.27
CA PHE A 91 -4.24 -3.74 -1.43
C PHE A 91 -5.17 -4.16 -2.56
N LEU A 92 -4.76 -3.87 -3.79
CA LEU A 92 -5.47 -4.20 -5.02
C LEU A 92 -4.62 -5.10 -5.91
N VAL A 93 -5.18 -6.22 -6.36
CA VAL A 93 -4.47 -7.26 -7.14
C VAL A 93 -5.22 -7.64 -8.42
N ASN A 94 -4.52 -8.28 -9.35
CA ASN A 94 -5.07 -8.65 -10.66
C ASN A 94 -5.80 -10.01 -10.69
N SER A 95 -5.60 -10.89 -9.69
CA SER A 95 -6.14 -12.26 -9.71
C SER A 95 -6.73 -12.72 -8.36
N TYR A 96 -7.73 -13.59 -8.42
CA TYR A 96 -8.37 -14.16 -7.23
C TYR A 96 -7.42 -15.09 -6.45
N LYS A 97 -6.57 -15.84 -7.17
CA LYS A 97 -5.55 -16.71 -6.55
C LYS A 97 -4.58 -15.88 -5.71
N LEU A 98 -4.08 -14.77 -6.26
CA LEU A 98 -3.19 -13.87 -5.52
C LEU A 98 -3.93 -13.26 -4.32
N LYS A 99 -5.16 -12.77 -4.51
CA LYS A 99 -5.98 -12.26 -3.39
C LYS A 99 -6.09 -13.26 -2.24
N MET A 100 -6.42 -14.51 -2.54
CA MET A 100 -6.58 -15.55 -1.52
C MET A 100 -5.27 -15.81 -0.76
N LEU A 101 -4.15 -15.87 -1.48
CA LEU A 101 -2.84 -16.05 -0.87
C LEU A 101 -2.43 -14.86 0.01
N LEU A 102 -2.62 -13.64 -0.47
CA LEU A 102 -2.29 -12.44 0.29
C LEU A 102 -3.20 -12.26 1.51
N ASN A 103 -4.46 -12.71 1.46
CA ASN A 103 -5.31 -12.73 2.65
C ASN A 103 -4.69 -13.60 3.76
N ILE A 104 -4.22 -14.81 3.42
CA ILE A 104 -3.53 -15.69 4.38
C ILE A 104 -2.26 -15.01 4.90
N GLN A 105 -1.46 -14.45 4.00
CA GLN A 105 -0.22 -13.74 4.37
C GLN A 105 -0.49 -12.53 5.27
N SER A 106 -1.60 -11.82 5.06
CA SER A 106 -2.02 -10.67 5.86
C SER A 106 -2.20 -11.03 7.32
N PHE A 107 -2.89 -12.14 7.60
CA PHE A 107 -3.05 -12.67 8.95
C PHE A 107 -1.71 -13.06 9.59
N ILE A 108 -0.75 -13.56 8.81
CA ILE A 108 0.59 -13.90 9.30
C ILE A 108 1.40 -12.63 9.62
N CYS A 109 1.30 -11.61 8.78
CA CYS A 109 2.04 -10.36 8.93
C CYS A 109 1.50 -9.49 10.08
N ASN A 110 0.17 -9.43 10.24
CA ASN A 110 -0.49 -8.55 11.19
C ASN A 110 -1.79 -9.18 11.71
N PRO A 111 -1.70 -10.15 12.64
CA PRO A 111 -2.86 -10.94 13.06
C PRO A 111 -3.95 -10.13 13.77
N SER A 112 -3.59 -9.02 14.42
CA SER A 112 -4.54 -8.18 15.17
C SER A 112 -5.35 -7.24 14.26
N LEU A 113 -4.76 -6.76 13.18
CA LEU A 113 -5.44 -5.91 12.20
C LEU A 113 -4.94 -6.25 10.79
N PRO A 114 -5.43 -7.34 10.18
CA PRO A 114 -4.99 -7.75 8.86
C PRO A 114 -5.31 -6.68 7.82
N ASP A 115 -4.37 -6.43 6.91
CA ASP A 115 -4.60 -5.59 5.75
C ASP A 115 -5.63 -6.22 4.81
N VAL A 116 -6.46 -5.38 4.16
CA VAL A 116 -7.59 -5.83 3.34
C VAL A 116 -7.18 -5.91 1.88
N ILE A 117 -7.54 -7.00 1.19
CA ILE A 117 -7.14 -7.24 -0.21
C ILE A 117 -8.36 -7.37 -1.14
N PHE A 118 -8.33 -6.61 -2.23
CA PHE A 118 -9.36 -6.59 -3.27
C PHE A 118 -8.81 -6.94 -4.66
N LYS A 119 -9.69 -7.44 -5.52
CA LYS A 119 -9.45 -7.53 -6.97
C LYS A 119 -10.25 -6.49 -7.75
N CYS A 120 -11.36 -6.01 -7.19
CA CYS A 120 -12.24 -5.04 -7.82
C CYS A 120 -11.86 -3.64 -7.36
N ASN A 121 -11.44 -2.78 -8.28
CA ASN A 121 -11.09 -1.38 -7.97
C ASN A 121 -12.24 -0.67 -7.24
N LYS A 122 -13.48 -0.78 -7.75
CA LYS A 122 -14.64 -0.08 -7.18
C LYS A 122 -14.86 -0.44 -5.71
N SER A 123 -14.81 -1.73 -5.39
CA SER A 123 -14.98 -2.21 -4.02
C SER A 123 -13.84 -1.76 -3.10
N ALA A 124 -12.60 -1.75 -3.60
CA ALA A 124 -11.45 -1.29 -2.82
C ALA A 124 -11.55 0.20 -2.48
N ILE A 125 -11.91 1.02 -3.47
CA ILE A 125 -12.08 2.47 -3.29
C ILE A 125 -13.21 2.77 -2.33
N GLN A 126 -14.37 2.12 -2.52
CA GLN A 126 -15.52 2.30 -1.64
C GLN A 126 -15.17 1.95 -0.19
N TYR A 127 -14.45 0.85 0.03
CA TYR A 127 -13.98 0.46 1.36
C TYR A 127 -13.09 1.54 1.99
N CYS A 128 -12.09 2.06 1.27
CA CYS A 128 -11.22 3.13 1.81
C CYS A 128 -12.01 4.40 2.18
N ILE A 129 -12.97 4.81 1.35
CA ILE A 129 -13.80 5.98 1.62
C ILE A 129 -14.66 5.76 2.88
N GLU A 130 -15.27 4.58 3.02
CA GLU A 130 -16.09 4.23 4.19
C GLU A 130 -15.25 4.13 5.47
N ASP A 131 -14.06 3.54 5.39
CA ASP A 131 -13.10 3.44 6.50
C ASP A 131 -12.67 4.82 6.99
N ASN A 132 -12.32 5.73 6.06
CA ASN A 132 -11.96 7.11 6.39
C ASN A 132 -13.13 7.87 7.03
N ARG A 133 -14.34 7.75 6.48
CA ARG A 133 -15.55 8.37 7.06
C ARG A 133 -15.83 7.86 8.46
N THR A 134 -15.66 6.57 8.69
CA THR A 134 -15.85 5.96 10.01
C THR A 134 -14.86 6.56 11.01
N TYR A 135 -13.59 6.64 10.66
CA TYR A 135 -12.56 7.27 11.50
C TYR A 135 -12.87 8.74 11.80
N ASN A 136 -13.21 9.54 10.79
CA ASN A 136 -13.52 10.96 10.96
C ASN A 136 -14.85 11.21 11.68
N SER A 137 -15.76 10.23 11.75
CA SER A 137 -16.99 10.35 12.55
C SER A 137 -16.78 10.06 14.04
N LEU A 138 -15.65 9.44 14.39
CA LEU A 138 -15.30 9.06 15.77
C LEU A 138 -14.40 10.11 16.46
N ASN A 139 -13.83 11.05 15.71
CA ASN A 139 -13.00 12.17 16.18
C ASN A 139 -13.77 13.49 16.11
#